data_AF-A0A1A8CIE5-F1
#
_entry.id   AF-A0A1A8CIE5-F1
#
_cell.length_a   1.000
_cell.length_b   1.000
_cell.length_c   1.000
_cell.angle_alpha   90.00
_cell.angle_beta   90.00
_cell.angle_gamma   90.00
#
_symmetry.space_group_name_H-M   'P 1'
#
loop_
_entity.id
_entity.type
_entity.pdbx_description
1 polymer ?
#
loop_
_entity_poly.entity_id
_entity_poly.type
_entity_poly.pdbx_seq_one_letter_code
_entity_poly.pdbx_strand_id
1 'polypeptide(L)'
;EGDHVTLDRNHDYYFQVQAQLHIVKAEYCDFVVWNHKDLFGERILPDVGFWEDVIPKVECFFRNSILPEILGQQVTNLHKSD
;
A
#
# COMPACT_ATOMS: atom_id res chain seq x y z
N GLU A 1 -31.42 4.97 7.88
CA GLU A 1 -30.47 5.21 6.77
C GLU A 1 -29.33 4.22 6.94
N GLY A 2 -28.93 3.51 5.88
CA GLY A 2 -27.86 2.52 5.97
C GLY A 2 -26.51 3.22 5.93
N ASP A 3 -25.60 2.87 6.83
CA ASP A 3 -24.22 3.34 6.79
C ASP A 3 -23.61 3.01 5.42
N HIS A 4 -23.04 4.01 4.76
CA HIS A 4 -22.30 3.83 3.53
C HIS A 4 -20.97 3.13 3.87
N VAL A 5 -20.91 1.82 3.65
CA VAL A 5 -19.66 1.06 3.80
C VAL A 5 -18.64 1.62 2.80
N THR A 6 -17.43 1.89 3.28
CA THR A 6 -16.28 2.35 2.47
C THR A 6 -15.02 1.71 3.00
N LEU A 7 -14.00 1.62 2.15
CA LEU A 7 -12.67 1.19 2.54
C LEU A 7 -12.04 2.26 3.43
N ASP A 8 -11.70 1.87 4.66
CA ASP A 8 -10.97 2.71 5.60
C ASP A 8 -9.66 3.20 4.98
N ARG A 9 -9.49 4.53 4.97
CA ARG A 9 -8.34 5.22 4.39
C ARG A 9 -7.04 4.99 5.17
N ASN A 10 -7.14 4.47 6.39
CA ASN A 10 -6.00 4.07 7.21
C ASN A 10 -5.67 2.58 7.10
N HIS A 11 -6.46 1.79 6.37
CA HIS A 11 -6.26 0.34 6.25
C HIS A 11 -5.24 0.00 5.15
N ASP A 12 -4.48 -1.07 5.34
CA ASP A 12 -3.42 -1.51 4.42
C ASP A 12 -3.91 -1.72 2.97
N TYR A 13 -5.15 -2.16 2.79
CA TYR A 13 -5.76 -2.25 1.45
C TYR A 13 -5.86 -0.91 0.73
N TYR A 14 -6.10 0.20 1.44
CA TYR A 14 -6.11 1.53 0.81
C TYR A 14 -4.70 1.91 0.35
N PHE A 15 -3.68 1.63 1.17
CA PHE A 15 -2.28 1.79 0.78
C PHE A 15 -1.94 0.98 -0.48
N GLN A 16 -2.36 -0.28 -0.56
CA GLN A 16 -2.12 -1.13 -1.72
C GLN A 16 -2.75 -0.57 -3.00
N VAL A 17 -4.03 -0.16 -2.92
CA VAL A 17 -4.74 0.41 -4.07
C VAL A 17 -4.10 1.72 -4.52
N GLN A 18 -3.84 2.64 -3.58
CA GLN A 18 -3.18 3.91 -3.91
C GLN A 18 -1.82 3.66 -4.55
N ALA A 19 -1.02 2.71 -4.03
CA ALA A 19 0.30 2.38 -4.57
C ALA A 19 0.21 1.93 -6.02
N GLN A 20 -0.72 1.02 -6.32
CA GLN A 20 -0.96 0.55 -7.67
C GLN A 20 -1.37 1.70 -8.60
N LEU A 21 -2.35 2.54 -8.19
CA LEU A 21 -2.79 3.71 -8.93
C LEU A 21 -1.64 4.67 -9.24
N HIS A 22 -0.79 4.95 -8.24
CA HIS A 22 0.33 5.87 -8.37
C HIS A 22 1.44 5.34 -9.28
N ILE A 23 1.76 4.05 -9.19
CA ILE A 23 2.83 3.41 -9.99
C ILE A 23 2.42 3.32 -11.46
N VAL A 24 1.22 2.81 -11.73
CA VAL A 24 0.76 2.56 -13.11
C VAL A 24 0.12 3.78 -13.76
N LYS A 25 -0.06 4.88 -13.00
CA LYS A 25 -0.75 6.11 -13.44
C LYS A 25 -2.18 5.84 -13.94
N ALA A 26 -2.88 4.94 -13.26
CA ALA A 26 -4.29 4.66 -13.55
C ALA A 26 -5.20 5.76 -13.01
N GLU A 27 -6.34 5.96 -13.68
CA GLU A 27 -7.32 6.98 -13.31
C GLU A 27 -8.19 6.58 -12.11
N TYR A 28 -8.39 5.27 -11.89
CA TYR A 28 -9.17 4.73 -10.78
C TYR A 28 -8.94 3.22 -10.62
N CYS A 29 -9.39 2.69 -9.49
CA CYS A 29 -9.48 1.26 -9.19
C CYS A 29 -10.90 0.96 -8.70
N ASP A 30 -11.56 -0.05 -9.27
CA ASP A 30 -12.79 -0.59 -8.70
C ASP A 30 -12.41 -1.65 -7.66
N PHE A 31 -12.47 -1.27 -6.38
CA PHE A 31 -12.19 -2.14 -5.25
C PHE A 31 -13.42 -2.97 -4.92
N VAL A 32 -13.31 -4.29 -5.10
CA VAL A 32 -14.44 -5.22 -4.97
C VAL A 32 -14.15 -6.21 -3.84
N VAL A 33 -15.08 -6.32 -2.90
CA VAL A 33 -15.07 -7.32 -1.83
C VAL A 33 -16.29 -8.20 -1.98
N TRP A 34 -16.07 -9.50 -2.08
CA TRP A 34 -17.16 -10.46 -2.26
C TRP A 34 -17.20 -11.45 -1.11
N ASN A 35 -18.41 -11.81 -0.70
CA ASN A 35 -18.69 -12.98 0.11
C ASN A 35 -19.97 -13.68 -0.39
N HIS A 36 -20.30 -14.84 0.17
CA HIS A 36 -21.46 -15.64 -0.25
C HIS A 36 -22.82 -14.93 -0.14
N LYS A 37 -22.91 -13.84 0.63
CA LYS A 37 -24.15 -13.10 0.88
C LYS A 37 -24.21 -11.79 0.10
N ASP A 38 -23.07 -11.19 -0.21
CA ASP A 38 -23.02 -9.83 -0.74
C ASP A 38 -21.76 -9.52 -1.55
N LEU A 39 -21.87 -8.51 -2.39
CA LEU A 39 -20.81 -7.92 -3.19
C LEU A 39 -20.73 -6.43 -2.88
N PHE A 40 -19.61 -6.01 -2.28
CA PHE A 40 -19.26 -4.62 -2.10
C PHE A 40 -18.35 -4.15 -3.23
N GLY A 41 -18.62 -2.96 -3.77
CA GLY A 41 -17.79 -2.32 -4.78
C GLY A 41 -17.64 -0.83 -4.49
N GLU A 42 -16.40 -0.35 -4.51
CA GLU A 42 -16.05 1.06 -4.35
C GLU A 42 -15.07 1.50 -5.43
N ARG A 43 -15.35 2.62 -6.09
CA ARG A 43 -14.38 3.26 -6.97
C ARG A 43 -13.43 4.14 -6.17
N ILE A 44 -12.15 3.80 -6.19
CA ILE A 44 -11.09 4.55 -5.54
C ILE A 44 -10.34 5.37 -6.60
N LEU A 45 -10.22 6.67 -6.34
CA LEU A 45 -9.47 7.60 -7.18
C LEU A 45 -8.05 7.79 -6.63
N PRO A 46 -7.08 8.19 -7.47
CA PRO A 46 -5.76 8.58 -7.02
C PRO A 46 -5.84 9.70 -5.98
N ASP A 47 -5.19 9.48 -4.84
CA ASP A 47 -5.04 10.45 -3.78
C ASP A 47 -3.61 11.00 -3.81
N VAL A 48 -3.45 12.19 -4.41
CA VAL A 48 -2.12 12.79 -4.58
C VAL A 48 -1.55 13.27 -3.24
N GLY A 49 -2.40 13.79 -2.35
CA GLY A 49 -1.98 14.30 -1.04
C GLY A 49 -1.48 13.19 -0.13
N PHE A 50 -2.07 12.01 -0.22
CA PHE A 50 -1.60 10.81 0.48
C PHE A 50 -0.11 10.50 0.21
N TRP A 51 0.39 10.78 -1.00
CA TRP A 51 1.79 10.50 -1.35
C TRP A 51 2.81 11.45 -0.73
N GLU A 52 2.40 12.66 -0.36
CA GLU A 52 3.30 13.63 0.30
C GLU A 52 3.82 13.06 1.63
N ASP A 53 2.99 12.31 2.35
CA ASP A 53 3.34 11.68 3.62
C ASP A 53 3.98 10.29 3.48
N VAL A 54 3.64 9.57 2.41
CA VAL A 54 4.07 8.17 2.22
C VAL A 54 5.46 8.08 1.58
N ILE A 55 5.76 8.92 0.59
CA ILE A 55 7.05 8.87 -0.12
C ILE A 55 8.25 8.96 0.84
N PRO A 56 8.32 9.92 1.80
CA PRO A 56 9.46 10.01 2.71
C PRO A 56 9.66 8.74 3.56
N LYS A 57 8.56 8.08 3.96
CA LYS A 57 8.59 6.84 4.76
C LYS A 57 9.13 5.67 3.92
N VAL A 58 8.65 5.55 2.68
CA VAL A 58 9.10 4.51 1.74
C VAL A 58 10.56 4.71 1.37
N GLU A 59 11.01 5.94 1.14
CA GLU A 59 12.42 6.24 0.87
C GLU A 59 13.31 5.90 2.06
N CYS A 60 12.89 6.25 3.28
CA CYS A 60 13.61 5.91 4.50
C CYS A 60 13.76 4.39 4.66
N PHE A 61 12.66 3.64 4.48
CA PHE A 61 12.69 2.18 4.52
C PHE A 61 13.59 1.59 3.43
N PHE A 62 13.49 2.11 2.20
CA PHE A 62 14.34 1.66 1.11
C PHE A 62 15.83 1.87 1.41
N ARG A 63 16.22 3.07 1.85
CA ARG A 63 17.63 3.40 2.13
C ARG A 63 18.20 2.62 3.31
N ASN A 64 17.41 2.42 4.36
CA ASN A 64 17.91 1.88 5.63
C ASN A 64 17.71 0.37 5.76
N SER A 65 16.78 -0.23 5.02
CA SER A 65 16.45 -1.66 5.12
C SER A 65 16.69 -2.41 3.82
N ILE A 66 16.16 -1.92 2.71
CA ILE A 66 16.23 -2.64 1.42
C ILE A 66 17.61 -2.53 0.77
N LEU A 67 18.14 -1.30 0.67
CA LEU A 67 19.43 -1.04 0.01
C LEU A 67 20.60 -1.80 0.66
N PRO A 68 20.75 -1.82 2.01
CA PRO A 68 21.83 -2.58 2.64
C PRO A 68 21.66 -4.09 2.50
N GLU A 69 20.43 -4.59 2.44
CA GLU A 69 20.16 -6.01 2.17
C GLU A 69 20.55 -6.38 0.73
N ILE A 70 20.16 -5.57 -0.25
CA ILE A 70 20.50 -5.81 -1.66
C ILE A 70 22.01 -5.78 -1.89
N LEU A 71 22.72 -4.80 -1.30
CA LEU A 71 24.16 -4.61 -1.55
C LEU A 71 25.06 -5.53 -0.71
N GLY A 72 24.67 -5.79 0.54
CA GLY A 72 25.54 -6.40 1.53
C GLY A 72 24.93 -7.60 2.27
N GLN A 73 23.69 -7.98 1.95
CA GLN A 73 22.96 -9.07 2.62
C GLN A 73 22.99 -8.91 4.14
N GLN A 74 22.89 -7.67 4.64
CA GLN A 74 23.18 -7.36 6.05
C GLN A 74 22.26 -8.12 7.00
N VAL A 75 20.96 -8.17 6.73
CA VAL A 75 20.00 -8.89 7.57
C VAL A 75 20.23 -10.39 7.45
N THR A 76 20.42 -10.88 6.23
CA THR A 76 20.73 -12.30 5.97
C THR A 76 22.02 -12.76 6.69
N ASN A 77 23.03 -11.91 6.75
CA ASN A 77 24.30 -12.22 7.40
C ASN A 77 24.23 -12.10 8.93
N LEU A 78 23.44 -11.16 9.47
CA LEU A 78 23.15 -11.09 10.91
C LEU A 78 22.47 -12.38 11.40
N HIS A 79 21.51 -12.89 10.65
CA HIS A 79 20.82 -14.14 11.04
C HIS A 79 21.72 -15.37 11.00
N LYS A 80 22.80 -15.37 10.20
CA LYS A 80 23.79 -16.46 10.17
C LYS A 80 24.80 -16.41 11.30
N SER A 81 24.91 -15.27 12.00
CA SER A 81 25.83 -15.10 13.14
C SER A 81 25.21 -15.42 14.50
N ASP A 82 23.89 -15.63 14.55
CA ASP A 82 23.15 -16.15 15.71
C ASP A 82 23.09 -17.69 15.70
#